data_AF-A0A2T7U183-F1
#
_entry.id   AF-A0A2T7U183-F1
#
_cell.length_a   1.000
_cell.length_b   1.000
_cell.length_c   1.000
_cell.angle_alpha   90.00
_cell.angle_beta   90.00
_cell.angle_gamma   90.00
#
_symmetry.space_group_name_H-M   'P 1'
#
loop_
_entity.id
_entity.type
_entity.pdbx_description
1 polymer ?
#
loop_
_entity_poly.entity_id
_entity_poly.type
_entity_poly.pdbx_seq_one_letter_code
_entity_poly.pdbx_strand_id
1 'polypeptide(L)' 'MTRNQRVKQADIVRAVKGATAAGLHVSRVEIDAEGKIVLVSGSPDQKDPDPAQSAYDAWRAKRDARTS' A
#
# COMPACT_ATOMS: atom_id res chain seq x y z
N MET A 1 16.97 17.92 15.53
CA MET A 1 16.15 18.38 14.40
C MET A 1 16.32 17.40 13.24
N THR A 2 15.33 16.58 12.95
CA THR A 2 15.32 15.77 11.72
C THR A 2 15.16 16.73 10.53
N ARG A 3 16.10 16.66 9.59
CA ARG A 3 16.10 17.55 8.43
C ARG A 3 15.04 17.03 7.47
N ASN A 4 13.86 17.65 7.47
CA ASN A 4 12.78 17.31 6.56
C ASN A 4 13.29 17.48 5.11
N GLN A 5 13.54 16.36 4.43
CA GLN A 5 14.08 16.39 3.08
C GLN A 5 12.97 16.75 2.11
N ARG A 6 13.16 17.83 1.35
CA ARG A 6 12.20 18.20 0.30
C ARG A 6 12.29 17.20 -0.84
N VAL A 7 11.31 16.31 -0.94
CA VAL A 7 11.14 15.40 -2.07
C VAL A 7 10.72 16.20 -3.30
N LYS A 8 11.44 16.03 -4.42
CA LYS A 8 11.07 16.61 -5.71
C LYS A 8 10.32 15.59 -6.53
N GLN A 9 9.52 16.07 -7.48
CA GLN A 9 8.87 15.21 -8.48
C GLN A 9 9.87 14.32 -9.23
N ALA A 10 11.07 14.86 -9.53
CA ALA A 10 12.13 14.11 -10.18
C ALA A 10 12.58 12.88 -9.37
N ASP A 11 12.58 12.96 -8.04
CA ASP A 11 12.94 11.86 -7.16
C ASP A 11 11.90 10.74 -7.22
N ILE A 12 10.61 11.11 -7.24
CA ILE A 12 9.49 10.19 -7.40
C ILE A 12 9.56 9.47 -8.75
N VAL A 13 9.76 10.23 -9.84
CA VAL A 13 9.89 9.68 -11.19
C VAL A 13 11.06 8.69 -11.27
N ARG A 14 12.20 9.03 -10.67
CA ARG A 14 13.36 8.15 -10.63
C ARG A 14 13.06 6.85 -9.86
N ALA A 15 12.44 6.95 -8.69
CA ALA A 15 12.10 5.80 -7.86
C ALA A 15 11.14 4.85 -8.59
N VAL A 16 10.06 5.38 -9.16
CA VAL A 16 9.06 4.57 -9.89
C VAL A 16 9.69 3.90 -11.10
N LYS A 17 10.44 4.63 -11.92
CA LYS A 17 11.12 4.06 -13.10
C LYS A 17 12.10 2.95 -12.73
N GLY A 18 12.87 3.14 -11.66
CA GLY A 18 13.81 2.14 -11.18
C GLY A 18 13.11 0.86 -10.72
N ALA A 19 12.03 0.99 -9.94
CA ALA A 19 11.24 -0.15 -9.49
C ALA A 19 10.58 -0.90 -10.66
N THR A 20 9.97 -0.19 -11.61
CA THR A 20 9.37 -0.80 -12.80
C THR A 20 10.42 -1.50 -13.67
N ALA A 21 11.59 -0.89 -13.87
CA ALA A 21 12.70 -1.52 -14.61
C ALA A 21 13.22 -2.78 -13.91
N ALA A 22 13.11 -2.86 -12.58
CA ALA A 22 13.42 -4.05 -11.80
C ALA A 22 12.29 -5.11 -11.81
N GLY A 23 11.21 -4.89 -12.56
CA GLY A 23 10.07 -5.81 -12.68
C GLY A 23 9.01 -5.67 -11.59
N LEU A 24 9.09 -4.63 -10.75
CA LEU A 24 8.06 -4.36 -9.73
C LEU A 24 6.88 -3.63 -10.37
N HIS A 25 5.67 -4.16 -10.16
CA HIS A 25 4.44 -3.45 -10.46
C HIS A 25 4.12 -2.50 -9.29
N VAL A 26 4.31 -1.20 -9.49
CA VAL A 26 4.05 -0.18 -8.45
C VAL A 26 2.55 0.14 -8.45
N SER A 27 1.87 -0.12 -7.33
CA SER A 27 0.44 0.15 -7.15
C SER A 27 0.17 1.43 -6.38
N ARG A 28 1.06 1.81 -5.44
CA ARG A 28 0.92 3.02 -4.61
C ARG A 28 2.28 3.63 -4.31
N VAL A 29 2.32 4.96 -4.23
CA VAL A 29 3.51 5.74 -3.86
C VAL A 29 3.17 6.62 -2.67
N GLU A 30 3.92 6.46 -1.59
CA GLU A 30 3.76 7.24 -0.36
C GLU A 30 5.05 8.02 -0.07
N ILE A 31 4.90 9.16 0.61
CA ILE A 31 6.02 9.96 1.12
C ILE A 31 5.76 10.17 2.61
N ASP A 32 6.67 9.70 3.45
CA ASP A 32 6.56 9.91 4.90
C ASP A 32 6.95 11.33 5.32
N ALA A 33 6.79 11.63 6.61
CA ALA A 33 7.07 12.95 7.17
C ALA A 33 8.56 13.35 7.11
N GLU A 34 9.44 12.38 6.93
CA GLU A 34 10.89 12.54 6.82
C GLU A 34 11.36 12.70 5.37
N GLY A 35 10.49 12.44 4.40
CA GLY A 35 10.77 12.53 2.96
C GLY A 35 11.26 11.21 2.34
N LYS A 36 11.03 10.07 2.99
CA LYS A 36 11.27 8.74 2.41
C LYS A 36 10.17 8.43 1.40
N ILE A 37 10.57 8.00 0.21
CA ILE A 37 9.65 7.49 -0.80
C ILE A 37 9.42 5.99 -0.55
N VAL A 38 8.18 5.59 -0.33
CA VAL A 38 7.76 4.20 -0.18
C VAL A 38 6.97 3.78 -1.42
N LEU A 39 7.44 2.75 -2.11
CA LEU A 39 6.74 2.15 -3.24
C LEU A 39 6.07 0.87 -2.77
N VAL A 40 4.76 0.81 -2.91
CA VAL A 40 3.98 -0.40 -2.64
C VAL A 40 3.82 -1.14 -3.96
N SER A 41 4.20 -2.42 -3.94
CA SER A 41 3.99 -3.31 -5.08
C SER A 41 2.76 -4.18 -4.86
N GLY A 42 1.96 -4.39 -5.90
CA GLY A 42 0.78 -5.25 -5.87
C GLY A 42 -0.01 -5.14 -7.16
N SER A 43 -1.01 -5.98 -7.37
CA SER A 43 -1.91 -5.79 -8.50
C SER A 43 -2.83 -4.57 -8.26
N PRO A 44 -3.24 -3.83 -9.30
CA PRO A 44 -4.15 -2.68 -9.15
C PRO A 44 -5.50 -3.08 -8.54
N ASP A 45 -5.89 -4.35 -8.67
CA ASP A 45 -7.12 -4.92 -8.10
C ASP A 45 -6.93 -5.46 -6.67
N GLN A 46 -5.68 -5.51 -6.18
CA GLN A 46 -5.38 -5.97 -4.83
C GLN A 46 -5.58 -4.81 -3.85
N LYS A 47 -6.82 -4.65 -3.39
CA LYS A 47 -7.12 -3.83 -2.22
C LYS A 47 -6.52 -4.51 -1.00
N ASP A 48 -5.74 -3.77 -0.21
CA ASP A 48 -5.43 -4.18 1.15
C ASP A 48 -6.77 -4.50 1.85
N PRO A 49 -6.94 -5.70 2.43
CA PRO A 49 -8.19 -6.05 3.09
C PRO A 49 -8.43 -5.04 4.21
N ASP A 50 -9.60 -4.39 4.21
CA ASP A 50 -10.04 -3.60 5.34
C ASP A 50 -10.10 -4.52 6.57
N PRO A 51 -9.31 -4.27 7.63
CA PRO A 51 -9.29 -5.12 8.82
C PRO A 51 -10.69 -5.32 9.42
N ALA A 52 -11.58 -4.33 9.31
CA ALA A 52 -12.95 -4.43 9.79
C ALA A 52 -13.81 -5.38 8.93
N GLN A 53 -13.64 -5.35 7.59
CA GLN A 53 -14.31 -6.29 6.69
C GLN A 53 -13.77 -7.71 6.87
N SER A 54 -12.47 -7.87 7.03
CA SER A 54 -11.86 -9.18 7.28
C SER A 54 -12.35 -9.83 8.57
N ALA A 55 -12.57 -9.05 9.64
CA ALA A 55 -13.11 -9.56 10.90
C ALA A 55 -14.60 -9.95 10.77
N TYR A 56 -15.38 -9.14 10.07
CA TYR A 56 -16.79 -9.44 9.77
C TYR A 56 -16.96 -10.69 8.90
N ASP A 57 -16.18 -10.82 7.84
CA ASP A 57 -16.20 -12.00 6.96
C ASP A 57 -15.75 -13.26 7.68
N ALA A 58 -14.72 -13.16 8.54
CA ALA A 58 -14.26 -14.26 9.37
C ALA A 58 -15.31 -14.71 10.40
N TRP A 59 -16.09 -13.78 10.95
CA TRP A 59 -17.23 -14.09 11.81
C TRP A 59 -18.37 -14.77 11.03
N ARG A 60 -18.74 -14.24 9.85
CA ARG A 60 -19.80 -14.78 8.99
C ARG A 60 -19.50 -16.21 8.53
N ALA A 61 -18.23 -16.51 8.24
CA ALA A 61 -17.79 -17.83 7.77
C ALA A 61 -17.82 -18.89 8.88
N LYS A 62 -17.68 -18.49 10.15
CA LYS A 62 -17.92 -19.38 11.29
C LYS A 62 -19.42 -19.63 11.37
N ARG A 63 -19.79 -20.88 11.61
CA ARG A 63 -21.15 -21.43 11.51
C ARG A 63 -22.19 -20.80 12.47
N ASP A 64 -21.81 -19.74 13.18
CA ASP A 64 -22.60 -18.98 14.16
C ASP A 64 -23.53 -17.94 13.51
N ALA A 65 -23.42 -17.68 12.19
CA ALA A 65 -24.34 -16.82 11.43
C ALA A 65 -25.60 -17.55 10.93
N ARG A 66 -25.80 -18.82 11.32
CA ARG A 66 -26.95 -19.61 10.89
C ARG A 66 -28.17 -19.27 11.76
N THR A 67 -28.91 -18.25 11.36
CA THR A 67 -30.24 -17.93 11.90
C THR A 67 -31.15 -19.16 11.72
N SER A 68 -31.74 -19.68 12.80
CA SER A 68 -32.91 -20.57 12.70
C SER A 68 -34.16 -19.77 12.44
#